data_AF-A0AA36CXZ2-F1
#
_entry.id   AF-A0AA36CXZ2-F1
#
_cell.length_a   1.000
_cell.length_b   1.000
_cell.length_c   1.000
_cell.angle_alpha   90.00
_cell.angle_beta   90.00
_cell.angle_gamma   90.00
#
_symmetry.space_group_name_H-M   'P 1'
#
loop_
_entity.id
_entity.type
_entity.pdbx_description
1 polymer ?
#
loop_
_entity_poly.entity_id
_entity_poly.type
_entity_poly.pdbx_seq_one_letter_code
_entity_poly.pdbx_strand_id
1 'polypeptide(L)'
;MALHQAFQDKSTAKDPRQTDALKLQARRHYVFDSNQRTCDESVIELIPSIRRLIEVRFNVEAIKKEIDANPDMPLELKLQKWEKMKLTSFARILALAYSYSLLTVTLKCQISILAADICTQFEKPREPVATGWSSYLPPGFANYFGSSAPSTSEPQKQPDVGSQQIFMQCIQYFTSTGIQQLFDNIEKAMEESLQNITLKQQMSKDEVRAIFESAEKRIFSEDGVEFCQLVAPLDENMNMVGETLQNLIRRLVRSLKSTECKDTTRALADYYLSTACGRIPGSSPAPLAKLIPPLSDTFHSISSTSFESPLRNSLCSSDVHQLAIAVFSSKIA
;
A
#
# COMPACT_ATOMS: atom_id res chain seq x y z
N MET A 1 -39.36 -39.53 -36.46
CA MET A 1 -38.27 -39.44 -35.48
C MET A 1 -37.15 -38.46 -35.87
N ALA A 2 -36.78 -38.31 -37.15
CA ALA A 2 -35.68 -37.40 -37.56
C ALA A 2 -35.93 -35.88 -37.38
N LEU A 3 -37.19 -35.42 -37.36
CA LEU A 3 -37.52 -33.99 -37.20
C LEU A 3 -37.51 -33.50 -35.75
N HIS A 4 -37.58 -34.40 -34.77
CA HIS A 4 -37.54 -34.03 -33.34
C HIS A 4 -36.10 -33.85 -32.83
N GLN A 5 -35.15 -34.52 -33.47
CA GLN A 5 -33.72 -34.43 -33.15
C GLN A 5 -33.08 -33.13 -33.67
N ALA A 6 -33.53 -32.64 -34.83
CA ALA A 6 -33.07 -31.37 -35.40
C ALA A 6 -33.59 -30.12 -34.65
N PHE A 7 -34.63 -30.26 -33.82
CA PHE A 7 -35.18 -29.17 -33.00
C PHE A 7 -34.54 -29.10 -31.60
N GLN A 8 -33.99 -30.21 -31.10
CA GLN A 8 -33.21 -30.22 -29.86
C GLN A 8 -31.76 -29.74 -30.04
N ASP A 9 -31.15 -29.97 -31.21
CA ASP A 9 -29.78 -29.49 -31.51
C ASP A 9 -29.69 -27.98 -31.79
N LYS A 10 -30.80 -27.30 -32.07
CA LYS A 10 -30.84 -25.83 -32.22
C LYS A 10 -31.02 -25.07 -30.90
N SER A 11 -31.32 -25.76 -29.79
CA SER A 11 -31.56 -25.13 -28.49
C SER A 11 -30.29 -24.99 -27.63
N THR A 12 -29.18 -25.59 -28.04
CA THR A 12 -27.89 -25.58 -27.31
C THR A 12 -26.78 -24.79 -28.03
N ALA A 13 -27.05 -24.25 -29.22
CA ALA A 13 -26.13 -23.35 -29.89
C ALA A 13 -26.12 -21.99 -29.19
N LYS A 14 -25.22 -21.82 -28.21
CA LYS A 14 -24.93 -20.51 -27.60
C LYS A 14 -24.68 -19.49 -28.71
N ASP A 15 -25.38 -18.36 -28.66
CA ASP A 15 -25.22 -17.27 -29.61
C ASP A 15 -23.72 -16.94 -29.76
N PRO A 16 -23.15 -16.94 -30.98
CA PRO A 16 -21.74 -16.61 -31.20
C PRO A 16 -21.36 -15.26 -30.57
N ARG A 17 -22.27 -14.28 -30.54
CA ARG A 17 -22.03 -12.98 -29.87
C ARG A 17 -21.91 -13.12 -28.35
N GLN A 18 -22.72 -13.98 -27.74
CA GLN A 18 -22.65 -14.28 -26.31
C GLN A 18 -21.39 -15.06 -25.97
N THR A 19 -20.95 -15.95 -26.87
CA THR A 19 -19.71 -16.71 -26.73
C THR A 19 -18.48 -15.82 -26.78
N ASP A 20 -18.46 -14.83 -27.68
CA ASP A 20 -17.36 -13.88 -27.81
C ASP A 20 -17.29 -12.88 -26.65
N ALA A 21 -18.44 -12.42 -26.15
CA ALA A 21 -18.51 -11.61 -24.93
C ALA A 21 -17.97 -12.36 -23.70
N LEU A 22 -18.33 -13.63 -23.55
CA LEU A 22 -17.84 -14.48 -22.46
C LEU A 22 -16.32 -14.72 -22.55
N LYS A 23 -15.79 -14.94 -23.76
CA LYS A 23 -14.34 -15.08 -23.98
C LYS A 23 -13.59 -13.79 -23.62
N LEU A 24 -14.12 -12.64 -24.01
CA LEU A 24 -13.53 -11.34 -23.67
C LEU A 24 -13.55 -11.11 -22.16
N GLN A 25 -14.67 -11.40 -21.50
CA GLN A 25 -14.79 -11.31 -20.05
C GLN A 25 -13.79 -12.23 -19.34
N ALA A 26 -13.72 -13.51 -19.72
CA ALA A 26 -12.78 -14.48 -19.14
C ALA A 26 -11.32 -14.02 -19.31
N ARG A 27 -10.99 -13.45 -20.46
CA ARG A 27 -9.65 -12.90 -20.72
C ARG A 27 -9.33 -11.70 -19.83
N ARG A 28 -10.28 -10.78 -19.64
CA ARG A 28 -10.11 -9.63 -18.74
C ARG A 28 -9.91 -10.07 -17.29
N HIS A 29 -10.67 -11.06 -16.82
CA HIS A 29 -10.47 -11.68 -15.50
C HIS A 29 -9.08 -12.30 -15.37
N TYR A 30 -8.64 -13.08 -16.35
CA TYR A 30 -7.30 -13.68 -16.32
C TYR A 30 -6.19 -12.63 -16.23
N VAL A 31 -6.27 -11.56 -17.04
CA VAL A 31 -5.30 -10.45 -17.00
C VAL A 31 -5.32 -9.82 -15.60
N PHE A 32 -6.48 -9.50 -15.06
CA PHE A 32 -6.60 -8.94 -13.72
C PHE A 32 -5.98 -9.86 -12.66
N ASP A 33 -6.42 -11.11 -12.54
CA ASP A 33 -5.99 -12.05 -11.50
C ASP A 33 -4.50 -12.38 -11.59
N SER A 34 -3.95 -12.49 -12.79
CA SER A 34 -2.52 -12.73 -12.97
C SER A 34 -1.70 -11.54 -12.51
N ASN A 35 -2.12 -10.32 -12.86
CA ASN A 35 -1.39 -9.10 -12.48
C ASN A 35 -1.51 -8.80 -10.97
N GLN A 36 -2.68 -9.07 -10.37
CA GLN A 36 -2.89 -8.86 -8.95
C GLN A 36 -2.07 -9.81 -8.07
N ARG A 37 -1.85 -11.06 -8.51
CA ARG A 37 -0.94 -11.99 -7.83
C ARG A 37 0.50 -11.49 -7.83
N THR A 38 1.00 -11.00 -8.97
CA THR A 38 2.36 -10.44 -9.02
C THR A 38 2.46 -9.11 -8.26
N CYS A 39 1.36 -8.33 -8.19
CA CYS A 39 1.29 -7.15 -7.32
C CYS A 39 1.49 -7.51 -5.85
N ASP A 40 0.91 -8.62 -5.37
CA ASP A 40 1.08 -9.07 -3.98
C ASP A 40 2.53 -9.42 -3.68
N GLU A 41 3.16 -10.20 -4.56
CA GLU A 41 4.60 -10.50 -4.51
C GLU A 41 5.42 -9.21 -4.46
N SER A 42 5.05 -8.23 -5.28
CA SER A 42 5.77 -6.96 -5.35
C SER A 42 5.66 -6.15 -4.05
N VAL A 43 4.49 -6.13 -3.42
CA VAL A 43 4.32 -5.50 -2.10
C VAL A 43 5.24 -6.19 -1.09
N ILE A 44 5.23 -7.52 -1.03
CA ILE A 44 6.02 -8.30 -0.08
C ILE A 44 7.53 -8.03 -0.23
N GLU A 45 8.01 -7.86 -1.46
CA GLU A 45 9.41 -7.57 -1.75
C GLU A 45 9.85 -6.15 -1.35
N LEU A 46 8.95 -5.16 -1.44
CA LEU A 46 9.25 -3.77 -1.07
C LEU A 46 9.17 -3.51 0.43
N ILE A 47 8.36 -4.28 1.15
CA ILE A 47 8.12 -4.13 2.58
C ILE A 47 9.41 -4.14 3.43
N PRO A 48 10.40 -5.03 3.22
CA PRO A 48 11.66 -4.99 3.96
C PRO A 48 12.40 -3.65 3.87
N SER A 49 12.34 -2.97 2.72
CA SER A 49 12.94 -1.64 2.56
C SER A 49 12.21 -0.60 3.40
N ILE A 50 10.87 -0.58 3.32
CA ILE A 50 10.03 0.31 4.13
C ILE A 50 10.23 0.06 5.63
N ARG A 51 10.25 -1.20 6.05
CA ARG A 51 10.51 -1.59 7.43
C ARG A 51 11.84 -1.00 7.93
N ARG A 52 12.90 -1.08 7.13
CA ARG A 52 14.21 -0.50 7.47
C ARG A 52 14.12 1.02 7.62
N LEU A 53 13.40 1.71 6.73
CA LEU A 53 13.19 3.15 6.84
C LEU A 53 12.49 3.52 8.15
N ILE A 54 11.48 2.74 8.55
CA ILE A 54 10.77 2.92 9.83
C ILE A 54 11.72 2.66 11.02
N GLU A 55 12.50 1.57 10.99
CA GLU A 55 13.46 1.20 12.05
C GLU A 55 14.54 2.28 12.23
N VAL A 56 15.01 2.88 11.14
CA VAL A 56 15.99 3.98 11.18
C VAL A 56 15.36 5.25 11.73
N ARG A 57 14.17 5.64 11.24
CA ARG A 57 13.51 6.89 11.65
C ARG A 57 13.02 6.85 13.09
N PHE A 58 12.46 5.72 13.52
CA PHE A 58 11.85 5.54 14.84
C PHE A 58 12.55 4.43 15.64
N ASN A 59 13.85 4.63 15.88
CA ASN A 59 14.72 3.62 16.48
C ASN A 59 14.56 3.54 18.01
N VAL A 60 13.65 2.68 18.47
CA VAL A 60 13.41 2.46 19.92
C VAL A 60 14.55 1.67 20.55
N GLU A 61 15.16 0.76 19.79
CA GLU A 61 16.24 -0.13 20.24
C GLU A 61 17.49 0.66 20.63
N ALA A 62 17.82 1.72 19.89
CA ALA A 62 18.89 2.66 20.24
C ALA A 62 18.62 3.35 21.57
N ILE A 63 17.39 3.81 21.82
CA ILE A 63 17.02 4.47 23.08
C ILE A 63 17.11 3.48 24.25
N LYS A 64 16.58 2.26 24.10
CA LYS A 64 16.70 1.20 25.10
C LYS A 64 18.15 0.91 25.45
N LYS A 65 19.00 0.72 24.42
CA LYS A 65 20.44 0.46 24.60
C LYS A 65 21.15 1.60 25.33
N GLU A 66 20.82 2.86 25.04
CA GLU A 66 21.38 4.01 25.73
C GLU A 66 20.99 4.07 27.21
N ILE A 67 19.76 3.69 27.56
CA ILE A 67 19.29 3.60 28.95
C ILE A 67 20.02 2.47 29.68
N ASP A 68 20.12 1.30 29.06
CA ASP A 68 20.73 0.11 29.67
C ASP A 68 22.24 0.26 29.87
N ALA A 69 22.92 0.96 28.95
CA ALA A 69 24.36 1.21 29.04
C ALA A 69 24.75 2.24 30.10
N ASN A 70 23.80 3.04 30.61
CA ASN A 70 24.06 4.14 31.54
C ASN A 70 23.13 4.07 32.77
N PRO A 71 23.30 3.07 33.65
CA PRO A 71 22.40 2.86 34.79
C PRO A 71 22.42 4.03 35.80
N ASP A 72 23.56 4.71 35.94
CA ASP A 72 23.76 5.84 36.88
C ASP A 72 23.42 7.21 36.25
N MET A 73 22.73 7.21 35.10
CA MET A 73 22.30 8.43 34.43
C MET A 73 21.44 9.31 35.35
N PRO A 74 21.65 10.65 35.37
CA PRO A 74 20.79 11.57 36.12
C PRO A 74 19.31 11.37 35.80
N LEU A 75 18.46 11.43 36.83
CA LEU A 75 17.02 11.14 36.72
C LEU A 75 16.33 11.96 35.62
N GLU A 76 16.70 13.24 35.49
CA GLU A 76 16.15 14.15 34.47
C GLU A 76 16.46 13.66 33.06
N LEU A 77 17.71 13.27 32.79
CA LEU A 77 18.10 12.74 31.48
C LEU A 77 17.43 11.40 31.20
N LYS A 78 17.28 10.54 32.23
CA LYS A 78 16.55 9.27 32.11
C LYS A 78 15.08 9.52 31.76
N LEU A 79 14.42 10.50 32.39
CA LEU A 79 13.05 10.89 32.07
C LEU A 79 12.94 11.34 30.62
N GLN A 80 13.84 12.20 30.14
CA GLN A 80 13.87 12.65 28.74
C GLN A 80 14.01 11.49 27.74
N LYS A 81 14.84 10.48 28.06
CA LYS A 81 14.94 9.26 27.23
C LYS A 81 13.64 8.46 27.21
N TRP A 82 12.95 8.36 28.34
CA TRP A 82 11.65 7.70 28.41
C TRP A 82 10.55 8.46 27.65
N GLU A 83 10.54 9.78 27.73
CA GLU A 83 9.62 10.63 26.94
C GLU A 83 9.91 10.50 25.44
N LYS A 84 11.18 10.46 25.03
CA LYS A 84 11.55 10.16 23.64
C LYS A 84 11.11 8.76 23.23
N MET A 85 11.28 7.76 24.08
CA MET A 85 10.85 6.38 23.82
C MET A 85 9.33 6.27 23.69
N LYS A 86 8.57 7.05 24.49
CA LYS A 86 7.11 7.18 24.39
C LYS A 86 6.71 7.65 22.99
N LEU A 87 7.22 8.80 22.55
CA LEU A 87 6.94 9.34 21.22
C LEU A 87 7.34 8.35 20.11
N THR A 88 8.59 7.88 20.16
CA THR A 88 9.18 7.01 19.13
C THR A 88 8.40 5.70 18.99
N SER A 89 7.95 5.10 20.10
CA SER A 89 7.21 3.84 20.07
C SER A 89 5.84 3.99 19.42
N PHE A 90 5.10 5.05 19.73
CA PHE A 90 3.80 5.31 19.11
C PHE A 90 3.96 5.70 17.64
N ALA A 91 4.86 6.62 17.33
CA ALA A 91 5.12 7.04 15.95
C ALA A 91 5.54 5.85 15.06
N ARG A 92 6.37 4.93 15.57
CA ARG A 92 6.78 3.71 14.86
C ARG A 92 5.60 2.83 14.43
N ILE A 93 4.65 2.59 15.33
CA ILE A 93 3.49 1.73 15.06
C ILE A 93 2.56 2.39 14.05
N LEU A 94 2.33 3.71 14.18
CA LEU A 94 1.51 4.47 13.24
C LEU A 94 2.16 4.55 11.84
N ALA A 95 3.47 4.77 11.79
CA ALA A 95 4.26 4.77 10.57
C ALA A 95 4.18 3.44 9.83
N LEU A 96 4.26 2.32 10.55
CA LEU A 96 4.07 1.00 9.95
C LEU A 96 2.67 0.82 9.37
N ALA A 97 1.63 1.13 10.15
CA ALA A 97 0.24 0.95 9.72
C ALA A 97 -0.04 1.70 8.41
N TYR A 98 0.36 2.98 8.33
CA TYR A 98 0.10 3.79 7.14
C TYR A 98 1.05 3.51 5.99
N SER A 99 2.34 3.25 6.24
CA SER A 99 3.28 2.97 5.15
C SER A 99 2.91 1.69 4.40
N TYR A 100 2.53 0.63 5.14
CA TYR A 100 2.13 -0.65 4.54
C TYR A 100 0.80 -0.53 3.81
N SER A 101 -0.18 0.14 4.42
CA SER A 101 -1.50 0.35 3.82
C SER A 101 -1.41 1.18 2.54
N LEU A 102 -0.67 2.31 2.57
CA LEU A 102 -0.49 3.19 1.42
C LEU A 102 0.30 2.53 0.29
N LEU A 103 1.38 1.78 0.60
CA LEU A 103 2.10 0.99 -0.39
C LEU A 103 1.14 0.02 -1.11
N THR A 104 0.34 -0.71 -0.31
CA THR A 104 -0.57 -1.74 -0.81
C THR A 104 -1.61 -1.13 -1.75
N VAL A 105 -2.40 -0.15 -1.28
CA VAL A 105 -3.46 0.44 -2.12
C VAL A 105 -2.89 1.12 -3.36
N THR A 106 -1.72 1.75 -3.25
CA THR A 106 -1.07 2.44 -4.37
C THR A 106 -0.66 1.45 -5.47
N LEU A 107 0.06 0.38 -5.12
CA LEU A 107 0.45 -0.64 -6.09
C LEU A 107 -0.77 -1.33 -6.69
N LYS A 108 -1.77 -1.66 -5.87
CA LYS A 108 -3.03 -2.24 -6.34
C LYS A 108 -3.71 -1.33 -7.37
N CYS A 109 -3.75 -0.01 -7.12
CA CYS A 109 -4.28 0.97 -8.08
C CYS A 109 -3.44 1.03 -9.37
N GLN A 110 -2.11 1.18 -9.26
CA GLN A 110 -1.21 1.28 -10.41
C GLN A 110 -1.32 0.04 -11.32
N ILE A 111 -1.25 -1.16 -10.72
CA ILE A 111 -1.33 -2.42 -11.45
C ILE A 111 -2.73 -2.63 -12.04
N SER A 112 -3.80 -2.26 -11.35
CA SER A 112 -5.16 -2.29 -11.92
C SER A 112 -5.33 -1.36 -13.12
N ILE A 113 -4.73 -0.16 -13.07
CA ILE A 113 -4.76 0.80 -14.17
C ILE A 113 -4.03 0.23 -15.39
N LEU A 114 -2.83 -0.32 -15.20
CA LEU A 114 -2.03 -0.92 -16.27
C LEU A 114 -2.70 -2.17 -16.84
N ALA A 115 -3.24 -3.05 -16.00
CA ALA A 115 -3.98 -4.23 -16.43
C ALA A 115 -5.20 -3.87 -17.29
N ALA A 116 -5.90 -2.78 -16.94
CA ALA A 116 -7.01 -2.27 -17.73
C ALA A 116 -6.54 -1.76 -19.10
N ASP A 117 -5.40 -1.06 -19.16
CA ASP A 117 -4.81 -0.58 -20.41
C ASP A 117 -4.36 -1.74 -21.32
N ILE A 118 -3.79 -2.81 -20.75
CA ILE A 118 -3.48 -4.04 -21.49
C ILE A 118 -4.75 -4.63 -22.13
N CYS A 119 -5.88 -4.61 -21.42
CA CYS A 119 -7.15 -5.13 -21.94
C CYS A 119 -7.70 -4.29 -23.10
N THR A 120 -7.61 -2.96 -23.02
CA THR A 120 -8.08 -2.08 -24.11
C THR A 120 -7.24 -2.23 -25.37
N GLN A 121 -5.94 -2.54 -25.24
CA GLN A 121 -5.07 -2.85 -26.37
C GLN A 121 -5.49 -4.14 -27.09
N PHE A 122 -6.01 -5.14 -26.37
CA PHE A 122 -6.51 -6.39 -26.97
C PHE A 122 -7.85 -6.26 -27.69
N GLU A 123 -8.64 -5.25 -27.33
CA GLU A 123 -9.91 -4.94 -27.97
C GLU A 123 -9.72 -4.22 -29.33
N LYS A 124 -8.50 -3.73 -29.62
CA LYS A 124 -8.08 -3.22 -30.93
C LYS A 124 -7.46 -4.35 -31.78
N PRO A 125 -7.70 -4.41 -33.12
CA PRO A 125 -7.08 -5.41 -33.99
C PRO A 125 -5.55 -5.35 -33.94
N ARG A 126 -4.90 -6.50 -33.72
CA ARG A 126 -3.49 -6.64 -33.28
C ARG A 126 -2.41 -6.48 -34.37
N GLU A 127 -1.26 -5.96 -33.92
CA GLU A 127 0.04 -6.65 -34.07
C GLU A 127 0.49 -7.22 -32.69
N PRO A 128 1.35 -8.25 -32.64
CA PRO A 128 1.67 -8.99 -31.40
C PRO A 128 2.91 -8.43 -30.67
N VAL A 129 2.78 -8.08 -29.38
CA VAL A 129 3.92 -7.70 -28.51
C VAL A 129 3.90 -8.54 -27.22
N ALA A 130 5.07 -8.90 -26.69
CA ALA A 130 5.26 -9.73 -25.50
C ALA A 130 4.45 -9.20 -24.29
N THR A 131 3.47 -9.99 -23.85
CA THR A 131 2.40 -9.57 -22.92
C THR A 131 2.70 -9.95 -21.47
N GLY A 132 3.33 -9.05 -20.72
CA GLY A 132 3.43 -9.16 -19.27
C GLY A 132 3.81 -7.80 -18.68
N TRP A 133 3.24 -7.42 -17.54
CA TRP A 133 3.51 -6.10 -16.95
C TRP A 133 4.95 -5.90 -16.48
N SER A 134 5.70 -6.99 -16.32
CA SER A 134 7.13 -6.99 -15.98
C SER A 134 7.99 -6.29 -17.03
N SER A 135 7.52 -6.17 -18.28
CA SER A 135 8.20 -5.37 -19.32
C SER A 135 8.17 -3.86 -19.03
N TYR A 136 7.31 -3.41 -18.11
CA TYR A 136 7.15 -2.02 -17.71
C TYR A 136 7.94 -1.65 -16.44
N LEU A 137 8.79 -2.53 -15.90
CA LEU A 137 9.64 -2.22 -14.75
C LEU A 137 10.96 -1.53 -15.17
N PRO A 138 11.43 -0.48 -14.46
CA PRO A 138 12.72 0.13 -14.74
C PRO A 138 13.90 -0.85 -14.61
N PRO A 139 14.99 -0.69 -15.41
CA PRO A 139 16.23 -1.44 -15.25
C PRO A 139 16.83 -1.15 -13.86
N GLY A 140 16.81 -2.14 -12.97
CA GLY A 140 17.18 -1.99 -11.56
C GLY A 140 16.06 -2.40 -10.60
N PHE A 141 14.79 -2.18 -10.97
CA PHE A 141 13.65 -2.77 -10.28
C PHE A 141 13.52 -4.25 -10.68
N ALA A 142 13.61 -4.58 -11.98
CA ALA A 142 13.49 -5.96 -12.48
C ALA A 142 14.46 -6.99 -11.83
N ASN A 143 15.63 -6.54 -11.35
CA ASN A 143 16.60 -7.41 -10.63
C ASN A 143 16.13 -7.80 -9.22
N TYR A 144 15.20 -7.05 -8.62
CA TYR A 144 14.55 -7.41 -7.36
C TYR A 144 13.38 -8.40 -7.59
N PHE A 145 12.59 -8.21 -8.66
CA PHE A 145 11.37 -8.99 -8.96
C PHE A 145 11.59 -10.27 -9.82
N GLY A 146 12.81 -10.82 -9.83
CA GLY A 146 13.09 -12.21 -10.22
C GLY A 146 12.54 -12.73 -11.55
N SER A 147 12.55 -11.95 -12.64
CA SER A 147 12.05 -12.44 -13.95
C SER A 147 13.07 -12.24 -15.07
N SER A 148 13.42 -13.35 -15.74
CA SER A 148 14.25 -13.37 -16.95
C SER A 148 13.35 -13.38 -18.19
N ALA A 149 13.41 -12.33 -19.01
CA ALA A 149 12.74 -12.30 -20.31
C ALA A 149 13.77 -12.49 -21.44
N PRO A 150 13.50 -13.31 -22.48
CA PRO A 150 14.39 -13.49 -23.61
C PRO A 150 14.30 -12.30 -24.58
N SER A 151 15.46 -11.87 -25.07
CA SER A 151 15.65 -10.80 -26.04
C SER A 151 15.33 -11.25 -27.47
N THR A 152 14.46 -10.54 -28.18
CA THR A 152 14.44 -10.52 -29.65
C THR A 152 14.09 -9.12 -30.15
N SER A 153 14.89 -8.67 -31.12
CA SER A 153 14.98 -7.33 -31.67
C SER A 153 14.24 -7.22 -33.00
N GLU A 154 13.27 -6.31 -33.12
CA GLU A 154 12.86 -5.67 -34.39
C GLU A 154 12.16 -4.32 -34.11
N PRO A 155 12.31 -3.29 -34.97
CA PRO A 155 11.82 -1.94 -34.71
C PRO A 155 10.42 -1.74 -35.32
N GLN A 156 9.37 -2.05 -34.57
CA GLN A 156 7.99 -1.64 -34.87
C GLN A 156 7.45 -0.79 -33.72
N LYS A 157 6.62 0.21 -34.06
CA LYS A 157 6.04 1.22 -33.14
C LYS A 157 5.82 0.64 -31.75
N GLN A 158 6.76 0.94 -30.86
CA GLN A 158 6.74 0.43 -29.50
C GLN A 158 5.39 0.84 -28.88
N PRO A 159 4.77 -0.02 -28.05
CA PRO A 159 3.80 0.46 -27.09
C PRO A 159 4.44 1.65 -26.34
N ASP A 160 3.65 2.54 -25.76
CA ASP A 160 4.20 3.65 -24.96
C ASP A 160 4.74 3.13 -23.61
N VAL A 161 5.65 2.15 -23.70
CA VAL A 161 6.39 1.46 -22.65
C VAL A 161 7.15 2.49 -21.83
N GLY A 162 7.63 3.57 -22.46
CA GLY A 162 8.23 4.71 -21.77
C GLY A 162 7.27 5.36 -20.78
N SER A 163 6.06 5.73 -21.21
CA SER A 163 5.03 6.27 -20.31
C SER A 163 4.65 5.29 -19.20
N GLN A 164 4.48 4.00 -19.50
CA GLN A 164 4.13 2.99 -18.50
C GLN A 164 5.26 2.74 -17.49
N GLN A 165 6.52 2.74 -17.92
CA GLN A 165 7.70 2.63 -17.05
C GLN A 165 7.84 3.84 -16.12
N ILE A 166 7.63 5.05 -16.64
CA ILE A 166 7.65 6.28 -15.83
C ILE A 166 6.46 6.28 -14.86
N PHE A 167 5.28 5.80 -15.26
CA PHE A 167 4.14 5.66 -14.35
C PHE A 167 4.44 4.74 -13.16
N MET A 168 5.23 3.68 -13.35
CA MET A 168 5.68 2.84 -12.25
C MET A 168 6.62 3.58 -11.28
N GLN A 169 7.32 4.64 -11.71
CA GLN A 169 8.17 5.45 -10.82
C GLN A 169 7.38 6.18 -9.72
N CYS A 170 6.05 6.29 -9.80
CA CYS A 170 5.27 6.83 -8.67
C CYS A 170 5.48 6.01 -7.38
N ILE A 171 5.67 4.68 -7.47
CA ILE A 171 5.97 3.90 -6.27
C ILE A 171 7.38 4.16 -5.74
N GLN A 172 8.32 4.46 -6.64
CA GLN A 172 9.66 4.88 -6.28
C GLN A 172 9.63 6.22 -5.55
N TYR A 173 8.81 7.18 -6.02
CA TYR A 173 8.63 8.44 -5.31
C TYR A 173 8.06 8.20 -3.89
N PHE A 174 7.01 7.39 -3.76
CA PHE A 174 6.46 7.06 -2.44
C PHE A 174 7.52 6.42 -1.53
N THR A 175 8.23 5.41 -2.01
CA THR A 175 9.23 4.67 -1.21
C THR A 175 10.52 5.44 -0.94
N SER A 176 10.71 6.63 -1.51
CA SER A 176 11.88 7.48 -1.29
C SER A 176 11.53 8.80 -0.60
N THR A 177 10.67 9.60 -1.20
CA THR A 177 10.35 10.97 -0.76
C THR A 177 9.03 11.02 0.00
N GLY A 178 7.98 10.41 -0.56
CA GLY A 178 6.64 10.41 0.06
C GLY A 178 6.63 9.80 1.46
N ILE A 179 7.36 8.71 1.66
CA ILE A 179 7.41 8.05 2.96
C ILE A 179 8.12 8.91 4.03
N GLN A 180 9.09 9.73 3.65
CA GLN A 180 9.74 10.65 4.59
C GLN A 180 8.77 11.76 5.01
N GLN A 181 8.05 12.33 4.04
CA GLN A 181 6.98 13.30 4.32
C GLN A 181 5.92 12.69 5.23
N LEU A 182 5.51 11.44 5.00
CA LEU A 182 4.59 10.73 5.88
C LEU A 182 5.15 10.62 7.31
N PHE A 183 6.42 10.27 7.47
CA PHE A 183 7.04 10.16 8.79
C PHE A 183 7.10 11.49 9.54
N ASP A 184 7.41 12.59 8.86
CA ASP A 184 7.45 13.91 9.48
C ASP A 184 6.08 14.34 9.97
N ASN A 185 5.02 14.08 9.18
CA ASN A 185 3.64 14.34 9.60
C ASN A 185 3.20 13.45 10.76
N ILE A 186 3.62 12.18 10.76
CA ILE A 186 3.33 11.24 11.85
C ILE A 186 4.02 11.67 13.14
N GLU A 187 5.30 12.05 13.09
CA GLU A 187 6.04 12.51 14.26
C GLU A 187 5.37 13.75 14.85
N LYS A 188 5.10 14.77 14.03
CA LYS A 188 4.41 15.99 14.46
C LYS A 188 3.04 15.70 15.07
N ALA A 189 2.20 14.92 14.39
CA ALA A 189 0.86 14.60 14.89
C ALA A 189 0.93 13.81 16.20
N MET A 190 1.91 12.92 16.34
CA MET A 190 2.08 12.11 17.54
C MET A 190 2.62 12.93 18.71
N GLU A 191 3.52 13.88 18.47
CA GLU A 191 3.95 14.85 19.49
C GLU A 191 2.75 15.63 20.05
N GLU A 192 1.91 16.18 19.18
CA GLU A 192 0.71 16.92 19.58
C GLU A 192 -0.30 16.06 20.34
N SER A 193 -0.44 14.78 19.96
CA SER A 193 -1.33 13.83 20.63
C SER A 193 -0.81 13.33 21.98
N LEU A 194 0.51 13.37 22.21
CA LEU A 194 1.15 12.88 23.45
C LEU A 194 1.58 13.99 24.41
N GLN A 195 1.58 15.26 24.01
CA GLN A 195 2.14 16.39 24.78
C GLN A 195 1.57 16.51 26.21
N ASN A 196 0.29 16.19 26.39
CA ASN A 196 -0.41 16.31 27.67
C ASN A 196 -0.50 15.00 28.45
N ILE A 197 0.16 13.93 27.97
CA ILE A 197 0.08 12.59 28.55
C ILE A 197 1.40 12.25 29.26
N THR A 198 1.34 12.09 30.58
CA THR A 198 2.53 11.79 31.37
C THR A 198 2.82 10.29 31.44
N LEU A 199 4.08 9.91 31.64
CA LEU A 199 4.49 8.50 31.83
C LEU A 199 3.78 7.77 32.99
N LYS A 200 3.28 8.51 33.99
CA LYS A 200 2.59 7.95 35.16
C LYS A 200 1.08 7.82 34.97
N GLN A 201 0.52 8.43 33.92
CA GLN A 201 -0.90 8.41 33.65
C GLN A 201 -1.39 6.98 33.49
N GLN A 202 -2.49 6.64 34.18
CA GLN A 202 -3.15 5.35 34.02
C GLN A 202 -3.88 5.34 32.69
N MET A 203 -3.59 4.35 31.86
CA MET A 203 -4.21 4.19 30.55
C MET A 203 -4.67 2.76 30.35
N SER A 204 -5.86 2.62 29.81
CA SER A 204 -6.43 1.41 29.25
C SER A 204 -5.98 1.22 27.80
N LYS A 205 -6.23 0.02 27.25
CA LYS A 205 -6.01 -0.28 25.83
C LYS A 205 -6.80 0.67 24.92
N ASP A 206 -8.03 1.00 25.30
CA ASP A 206 -8.89 1.88 24.50
C ASP A 206 -8.39 3.33 24.50
N GLU A 207 -7.85 3.80 25.62
CA GLU A 207 -7.19 5.12 25.68
C GLU A 207 -5.89 5.14 24.86
N VAL A 208 -5.13 4.05 24.82
CA VAL A 208 -3.98 3.91 23.91
C VAL A 208 -4.42 3.94 22.45
N ARG A 209 -5.52 3.24 22.10
CA ARG A 209 -6.10 3.28 20.76
C ARG A 209 -6.54 4.70 20.38
N ALA A 210 -7.14 5.44 21.32
CA ALA A 210 -7.59 6.81 21.12
C ALA A 210 -6.43 7.79 20.83
N ILE A 211 -5.21 7.54 21.35
CA ILE A 211 -4.02 8.32 20.96
C ILE A 211 -3.76 8.19 19.46
N PHE A 212 -3.79 6.96 18.93
CA PHE A 212 -3.59 6.73 17.50
C PHE A 212 -4.69 7.37 16.65
N GLU A 213 -5.95 7.28 17.07
CA GLU A 213 -7.07 7.93 16.37
C GLU A 213 -6.94 9.46 16.38
N SER A 214 -6.47 10.03 17.49
CA SER A 214 -6.20 11.47 17.60
C SER A 214 -5.11 11.90 16.63
N ALA A 215 -4.01 11.15 16.53
CA ALA A 215 -2.94 11.43 15.57
C ALA A 215 -3.42 11.24 14.12
N GLU A 216 -4.17 10.17 13.82
CA GLU A 216 -4.75 9.93 12.50
C GLU A 216 -5.63 11.11 12.03
N LYS A 217 -6.53 11.58 12.90
CA LYS A 217 -7.42 12.72 12.60
C LYS A 217 -6.64 13.98 12.26
N ARG A 218 -5.46 14.18 12.86
CA ARG A 218 -4.58 15.32 12.55
C ARG A 218 -3.93 15.16 11.17
N ILE A 219 -3.35 13.99 10.90
CA ILE A 219 -2.62 13.73 9.65
C ILE A 219 -3.55 13.84 8.43
N PHE A 220 -4.78 13.33 8.53
CA PHE A 220 -5.74 13.26 7.43
C PHE A 220 -6.94 14.21 7.60
N SER A 221 -6.71 15.34 8.29
CA SER A 221 -7.67 16.46 8.31
C SER A 221 -7.77 17.14 6.94
N GLU A 222 -8.74 18.04 6.75
CA GLU A 222 -8.91 18.79 5.49
C GLU A 222 -7.66 19.61 5.11
N ASP A 223 -6.92 20.11 6.12
CA ASP A 223 -5.63 20.81 5.96
C ASP A 223 -4.42 19.86 6.04
N GLY A 224 -4.67 18.55 6.16
CA GLY A 224 -3.66 17.52 6.30
C GLY A 224 -3.05 17.10 4.96
N VAL A 225 -2.23 16.05 5.00
CA VAL A 225 -1.58 15.55 3.78
C VAL A 225 -2.53 14.66 2.99
N GLU A 226 -2.76 14.99 1.72
CA GLU A 226 -3.50 14.12 0.82
C GLU A 226 -2.64 12.91 0.42
N PHE A 227 -3.22 11.70 0.48
CA PHE A 227 -2.54 10.46 0.05
C PHE A 227 -1.90 10.55 -1.34
N CYS A 228 -2.57 11.20 -2.28
CA CYS A 228 -2.06 11.33 -3.63
C CYS A 228 -0.77 12.16 -3.72
N GLN A 229 -0.58 13.15 -2.84
CA GLN A 229 0.63 13.99 -2.82
C GLN A 229 1.86 13.20 -2.36
N LEU A 230 1.66 12.19 -1.50
CA LEU A 230 2.72 11.28 -1.05
C LEU A 230 3.18 10.33 -2.16
N VAL A 231 2.36 10.08 -3.17
CA VAL A 231 2.61 9.07 -4.21
C VAL A 231 3.04 9.69 -5.53
N ALA A 232 2.36 10.75 -5.93
CA ALA A 232 2.59 11.44 -7.19
C ALA A 232 2.46 12.94 -6.92
N PRO A 233 3.58 13.66 -6.69
CA PRO A 233 3.54 15.11 -6.65
C PRO A 233 3.17 15.56 -8.06
N LEU A 234 1.93 16.00 -8.23
CA LEU A 234 1.46 16.62 -9.46
C LEU A 234 2.02 18.03 -9.51
N ASP A 235 3.32 18.17 -9.72
CA ASP A 235 3.88 19.50 -9.98
C ASP A 235 3.46 19.97 -11.38
N GLU A 236 3.35 21.29 -11.53
CA GLU A 236 2.95 22.00 -12.75
C GLU A 236 3.82 21.65 -13.99
N ASN A 237 4.96 20.97 -13.80
CA ASN A 237 5.85 20.46 -14.83
C ASN A 237 5.33 19.25 -15.62
N MET A 238 4.15 18.70 -15.28
CA MET A 238 3.49 17.66 -16.07
C MET A 238 3.17 18.11 -17.51
N ASN A 239 3.23 19.41 -17.82
CA ASN A 239 3.02 19.96 -19.16
C ASN A 239 4.06 19.48 -20.21
N MET A 240 5.19 18.90 -19.79
CA MET A 240 6.22 18.34 -20.68
C MET A 240 6.05 16.84 -20.95
N VAL A 241 5.02 16.21 -20.38
CA VAL A 241 4.85 14.76 -20.36
C VAL A 241 3.82 14.32 -21.41
N GLY A 242 4.07 13.18 -22.08
CA GLY A 242 3.17 12.63 -23.08
C GLY A 242 1.75 12.36 -22.56
N GLU A 243 0.75 12.53 -23.44
CA GLU A 243 -0.68 12.43 -23.13
C GLU A 243 -1.07 11.11 -22.43
N THR A 244 -0.45 10.00 -22.83
CA THR A 244 -0.65 8.67 -22.21
C THR A 244 -0.28 8.68 -20.72
N LEU A 245 0.91 9.17 -20.38
CA LEU A 245 1.38 9.21 -19.00
C LEU A 245 0.55 10.17 -18.15
N GLN A 246 0.19 11.33 -18.69
CA GLN A 246 -0.75 12.24 -18.02
C GLN A 246 -2.10 11.56 -17.72
N ASN A 247 -2.62 10.74 -18.64
CA ASN A 247 -3.85 9.98 -18.42
C ASN A 247 -3.72 8.93 -17.31
N LEU A 248 -2.62 8.17 -17.29
CA LEU A 248 -2.35 7.17 -16.25
C LEU A 248 -2.23 7.83 -14.87
N ILE A 249 -1.46 8.91 -14.77
CA ILE A 249 -1.25 9.67 -13.53
C ILE A 249 -2.58 10.28 -13.04
N ARG A 250 -3.36 10.92 -13.93
CA ARG A 250 -4.68 11.47 -13.57
C ARG A 250 -5.62 10.38 -13.04
N ARG A 251 -5.60 9.21 -13.65
CA ARG A 251 -6.42 8.07 -13.21
C ARG A 251 -5.97 7.57 -11.84
N LEU A 252 -4.65 7.44 -11.61
CA LEU A 252 -4.11 7.08 -10.29
C LEU A 252 -4.52 8.08 -9.22
N VAL A 253 -4.32 9.38 -9.45
CA VAL A 253 -4.69 10.42 -8.49
C VAL A 253 -6.18 10.40 -8.19
N ARG A 254 -7.03 10.23 -9.21
CA ARG A 254 -8.48 10.09 -9.02
C ARG A 254 -8.81 8.86 -8.17
N SER A 255 -8.16 7.72 -8.42
CA SER A 255 -8.32 6.51 -7.62
C SER A 255 -7.88 6.73 -6.18
N LEU A 256 -6.74 7.35 -5.93
CA LEU A 256 -6.23 7.63 -4.58
C LEU A 256 -7.09 8.65 -3.81
N LYS A 257 -7.76 9.57 -4.53
CA LYS A 257 -8.70 10.55 -3.94
C LYS A 257 -10.08 9.96 -3.66
N SER A 258 -10.41 8.78 -4.20
CA SER A 258 -11.74 8.18 -4.04
C SER A 258 -12.03 7.84 -2.58
N THR A 259 -13.30 7.88 -2.20
CA THR A 259 -13.74 7.44 -0.87
C THR A 259 -13.39 5.99 -0.63
N GLU A 260 -13.58 5.12 -1.64
CA GLU A 260 -13.23 3.70 -1.58
C GLU A 260 -11.76 3.49 -1.23
N CYS A 261 -10.83 4.17 -1.90
CA CYS A 261 -9.40 4.05 -1.60
C CYS A 261 -9.07 4.57 -0.20
N LYS A 262 -9.70 5.69 0.22
CA LYS A 262 -9.50 6.26 1.56
C LYS A 262 -9.99 5.32 2.66
N ASP A 263 -11.16 4.73 2.47
CA ASP A 263 -11.79 3.82 3.41
C ASP A 263 -11.01 2.49 3.49
N THR A 264 -10.59 1.92 2.35
CA THR A 264 -9.71 0.74 2.34
C THR A 264 -8.39 1.03 3.05
N THR A 265 -7.77 2.19 2.80
CA THR A 265 -6.51 2.56 3.48
C THR A 265 -6.69 2.65 4.98
N ARG A 266 -7.78 3.28 5.44
CA ARG A 266 -8.11 3.41 6.85
C ARG A 266 -8.41 2.05 7.49
N ALA A 267 -9.16 1.18 6.81
CA ALA A 267 -9.47 -0.15 7.30
C ALA A 267 -8.21 -1.02 7.46
N LEU A 268 -7.28 -0.94 6.49
CA LEU A 268 -5.99 -1.60 6.61
C LEU A 268 -5.17 -1.03 7.78
N ALA A 269 -5.06 0.30 7.89
CA ALA A 269 -4.31 0.92 8.98
C ALA A 269 -4.91 0.57 10.36
N ASP A 270 -6.24 0.62 10.49
CA ASP A 270 -6.95 0.21 11.70
C ASP A 270 -6.63 -1.23 12.08
N TYR A 271 -6.60 -2.16 11.12
CA TYR A 271 -6.24 -3.54 11.37
C TYR A 271 -4.84 -3.68 12.01
N TYR A 272 -3.83 -2.94 11.53
CA TYR A 272 -2.50 -2.94 12.16
C TYR A 272 -2.52 -2.33 13.55
N LEU A 273 -3.21 -1.19 13.74
CA LEU A 273 -3.27 -0.49 15.03
C LEU A 273 -4.02 -1.32 16.08
N SER A 274 -5.14 -1.93 15.69
CA SER A 274 -5.93 -2.85 16.52
C SER A 274 -5.12 -4.09 16.90
N THR A 275 -4.33 -4.63 15.97
CA THR A 275 -3.42 -5.75 16.24
C THR A 275 -2.32 -5.37 17.23
N ALA A 276 -1.72 -4.18 17.08
CA ALA A 276 -0.70 -3.68 17.99
C ALA A 276 -1.27 -3.44 19.41
N CYS A 277 -2.40 -2.74 19.51
CA CYS A 277 -3.06 -2.50 20.79
C CYS A 277 -3.55 -3.80 21.43
N GLY A 278 -3.93 -4.81 20.63
CA GLY A 278 -4.36 -6.13 21.10
C GLY A 278 -3.31 -6.92 21.87
N ARG A 279 -2.03 -6.56 21.71
CA ARG A 279 -0.90 -7.20 22.38
C ARG A 279 -0.53 -6.55 23.71
N ILE A 280 -1.17 -5.43 24.06
CA ILE A 280 -0.96 -4.78 25.36
C ILE A 280 -1.59 -5.67 26.45
N PRO A 281 -0.81 -6.11 27.45
CA PRO A 281 -1.30 -7.03 28.47
C PRO A 281 -2.23 -6.35 29.47
N GLY A 282 -3.29 -7.05 29.88
CA GLY A 282 -4.19 -6.67 30.97
C GLY A 282 -5.41 -5.85 30.53
N SER A 283 -6.54 -6.08 31.22
CA SER A 283 -7.81 -5.35 31.02
C SER A 283 -7.94 -4.12 31.91
N SER A 284 -7.11 -3.99 32.94
CA SER A 284 -7.12 -2.87 33.88
C SER A 284 -6.17 -1.75 33.42
N PRO A 285 -6.49 -0.47 33.67
CA PRO A 285 -5.57 0.64 33.42
C PRO A 285 -4.21 0.42 34.11
N ALA A 286 -3.14 0.78 33.41
CA ALA A 286 -1.77 0.72 33.94
C ALA A 286 -1.02 2.02 33.61
N PRO A 287 0.05 2.37 34.35
CA PRO A 287 0.88 3.52 34.01
C PRO A 287 1.43 3.40 32.58
N LEU A 288 1.35 4.46 31.78
CA LEU A 288 1.82 4.46 30.39
C LEU A 288 3.27 3.97 30.25
N ALA A 289 4.15 4.29 31.20
CA ALA A 289 5.53 3.79 31.23
C ALA A 289 5.62 2.25 31.15
N LYS A 290 4.64 1.52 31.71
CA LYS A 290 4.58 0.05 31.65
C LYS A 290 3.99 -0.46 30.33
N LEU A 291 3.23 0.36 29.61
CA LEU A 291 2.61 0.00 28.34
C LEU A 291 3.53 0.25 27.13
N ILE A 292 4.49 1.17 27.25
CA ILE A 292 5.44 1.50 26.18
C ILE A 292 6.26 0.28 25.73
N PRO A 293 6.92 -0.49 26.62
CA PRO A 293 7.70 -1.64 26.19
C PRO A 293 6.89 -2.70 25.41
N PRO A 294 5.75 -3.23 25.92
CA PRO A 294 5.00 -4.23 25.18
C PRO A 294 4.45 -3.68 23.87
N LEU A 295 4.00 -2.42 23.81
CA LEU A 295 3.57 -1.77 22.57
C LEU A 295 4.72 -1.70 21.56
N SER A 296 5.90 -1.26 22.01
CA SER A 296 7.11 -1.16 21.20
C SER A 296 7.50 -2.52 20.62
N ASP A 297 7.48 -3.57 21.44
CA ASP A 297 7.90 -4.92 21.06
C ASP A 297 6.95 -5.56 20.03
N THR A 298 5.70 -5.07 19.90
CA THR A 298 4.78 -5.54 18.86
C THR A 298 5.29 -5.30 17.44
N PHE A 299 6.13 -4.26 17.25
CA PHE A 299 6.61 -3.81 15.95
C PHE A 299 7.18 -4.96 15.10
N HIS A 300 8.05 -5.80 15.69
CA HIS A 300 8.69 -6.88 14.95
C HIS A 300 7.71 -7.95 14.45
N SER A 301 6.63 -8.18 15.19
CA SER A 301 5.61 -9.15 14.79
C SER A 301 4.65 -8.56 13.75
N ILE A 302 4.23 -7.30 13.91
CA ILE A 302 3.29 -6.68 12.97
C ILE A 302 3.97 -6.25 11.66
N SER A 303 5.29 -6.05 11.66
CA SER A 303 6.11 -5.76 10.46
C SER A 303 6.54 -7.00 9.68
N SER A 304 6.22 -8.19 10.17
CA SER A 304 6.64 -9.46 9.56
C SER A 304 6.08 -9.63 8.14
N THR A 305 6.84 -10.33 7.30
CA THR A 305 6.42 -10.79 5.96
C THR A 305 6.10 -12.30 5.92
N SER A 306 6.11 -12.96 7.09
CA SER A 306 5.78 -14.38 7.24
C SER A 306 4.37 -14.70 6.73
N PHE A 307 4.10 -15.98 6.45
CA PHE A 307 2.80 -16.41 5.91
C PHE A 307 1.60 -16.00 6.78
N GLU A 308 1.72 -16.10 8.10
CA GLU A 308 0.68 -15.71 9.08
C GLU A 308 0.79 -14.23 9.53
N SER A 309 1.47 -13.38 8.74
CA SER A 309 1.68 -11.98 9.12
C SER A 309 0.43 -11.11 8.86
N PRO A 310 0.28 -9.99 9.60
CA PRO A 310 -0.73 -8.98 9.27
C PRO A 310 -0.66 -8.50 7.81
N LEU A 311 0.53 -8.43 7.22
CA LEU A 311 0.72 -8.10 5.81
C LEU A 311 -0.02 -9.07 4.88
N ARG A 312 0.15 -10.37 5.08
CA ARG A 312 -0.52 -11.39 4.25
C ARG A 312 -2.04 -11.30 4.38
N ASN A 313 -2.55 -11.07 5.59
CA ASN A 313 -3.97 -10.86 5.82
C ASN A 313 -4.50 -9.60 5.13
N SER A 314 -3.74 -8.49 5.16
CA SER A 314 -4.09 -7.27 4.44
C SER A 314 -4.18 -7.48 2.93
N LEU A 315 -3.23 -8.23 2.33
CA LEU A 315 -3.23 -8.51 0.89
C LEU A 315 -4.40 -9.42 0.46
N CYS A 316 -4.84 -10.30 1.35
CA CYS A 316 -6.02 -11.16 1.14
C CYS A 316 -7.36 -10.47 1.48
N SER A 317 -7.35 -9.19 1.87
CA SER A 317 -8.57 -8.47 2.24
C SER A 317 -9.55 -8.33 1.08
N SER A 318 -10.84 -8.58 1.35
CA SER A 318 -11.92 -8.34 0.40
C SER A 318 -11.98 -6.90 -0.06
N ASP A 319 -11.67 -5.95 0.83
CA ASP A 319 -11.77 -4.52 0.55
C ASP A 319 -10.67 -4.09 -0.43
N VAL A 320 -9.47 -4.64 -0.27
CA VAL A 320 -8.35 -4.43 -1.20
C VAL A 320 -8.68 -5.02 -2.58
N HIS A 321 -9.29 -6.20 -2.62
CA HIS A 321 -9.72 -6.81 -3.86
C HIS A 321 -10.83 -6.00 -4.57
N GLN A 322 -11.84 -5.53 -3.81
CA GLN A 322 -12.92 -4.69 -4.33
C GLN A 322 -12.38 -3.38 -4.91
N LEU A 323 -11.49 -2.70 -4.18
CA LEU A 323 -10.80 -1.51 -4.66
C LEU A 323 -10.06 -1.79 -5.98
N ALA A 324 -9.29 -2.88 -6.03
CA ALA A 324 -8.55 -3.25 -7.23
C ALA A 324 -9.47 -3.49 -8.44
N ILE A 325 -10.63 -4.15 -8.23
CA ILE A 325 -11.65 -4.36 -9.26
C ILE A 325 -12.28 -3.03 -9.70
N ALA A 326 -12.63 -2.16 -8.76
CA ALA A 326 -13.26 -0.87 -9.05
C ALA A 326 -12.32 0.01 -9.89
N VAL A 327 -11.03 0.06 -9.52
CA VAL A 327 -10.00 0.77 -10.29
C VAL A 327 -9.84 0.15 -11.68
N PHE A 328 -9.74 -1.18 -11.79
CA PHE A 328 -9.59 -1.88 -13.07
C PHE A 328 -10.78 -1.63 -14.01
N SER A 329 -12.00 -1.59 -13.46
CA SER A 329 -13.25 -1.46 -14.21
C SER A 329 -13.58 -0.01 -14.57
N SER A 330 -12.97 0.98 -13.91
CA SER A 330 -13.16 2.40 -14.21
C SER A 330 -12.82 2.71 -15.68
N LYS A 331 -13.74 3.32 -16.42
CA LYS A 331 -13.49 3.72 -17.82
C LYS A 331 -12.51 4.91 -17.87
N ILE A 332 -11.69 4.94 -18.92
CA ILE A 332 -10.99 6.16 -19.36
C ILE A 332 -12.09 7.05 -19.95
N ALA A 333 -12.44 8.13 -19.23
CA ALA A 333 -13.36 9.14 -19.73
C ALA A 333 -12.62 10.10 -20.66
#